data_AF-A0A512LAF9-F1
#
_entry.id   AF-A0A512LAF9-F1
#
_cell.length_a   1.000
_cell.length_b   1.000
_cell.length_c   1.000
_cell.angle_alpha   90.00
_cell.angle_beta   90.00
_cell.angle_gamma   90.00
#
_symmetry.space_group_name_H-M   'P 1'
#
loop_
_entity.id
_entity.type
_entity.pdbx_description
1 polymer ?
#
loop_
_entity_poly.entity_id
_entity_poly.type
_entity_poly.pdbx_seq_one_letter_code
_entity_poly.pdbx_strand_id
1 'polypeptide(L)' 'MLTPDTASEHITGPASAKAGIIEYGDFQCPLRVQAHAALNYGLPFSGAQRECHVALHPRLLY' A
#
# COMPACT_ATOMS: atom_id res chain seq x y z
N MET A 1 8.51 6.44 -13.44
CA MET A 1 7.21 6.06 -12.87
C MET A 1 7.43 4.78 -12.10
N LEU A 2 7.08 4.73 -10.81
CA LEU A 2 7.22 3.51 -10.02
C LEU A 2 6.15 2.52 -10.51
N THR A 3 6.58 1.38 -11.02
CA THR A 3 5.69 0.30 -11.44
C THR A 3 5.58 -0.73 -10.31
N PRO A 4 4.37 -1.12 -9.92
CA PRO A 4 4.15 -2.16 -8.91
C PRO A 4 4.85 -3.47 -9.26
N ASP A 5 5.55 -4.06 -8.28
CA ASP A 5 6.03 -5.43 -8.33
C ASP A 5 5.17 -6.31 -7.43
N THR A 6 4.30 -7.10 -8.07
CA THR A 6 3.36 -8.00 -7.39
C THR A 6 4.05 -9.07 -6.54
N ALA A 7 5.35 -9.33 -6.72
CA ALA A 7 6.09 -10.28 -5.89
C ALA A 7 6.47 -9.75 -4.51
N SER A 8 6.63 -8.42 -4.35
CA SER A 8 7.03 -7.79 -3.08
C SER A 8 5.88 -7.09 -2.36
N GLU A 9 4.71 -7.02 -2.98
CA GLU A 9 3.63 -6.13 -2.56
C GLU A 9 2.45 -6.90 -1.98
N HIS A 10 1.93 -6.39 -0.86
CA HIS A 10 0.74 -6.96 -0.26
C HIS A 10 -0.49 -6.35 -0.90
N ILE A 11 -1.24 -7.19 -1.63
CA ILE A 11 -2.51 -6.84 -2.23
C ILE A 11 -3.64 -7.35 -1.34
N THR A 12 -4.64 -6.51 -1.06
CA THR A 12 -5.82 -6.88 -0.27
C THR A 12 -7.08 -6.32 -0.93
N GLY A 13 -8.12 -7.15 -1.02
CA GLY A 13 -9.39 -6.80 -1.65
C GLY A 13 -9.62 -7.56 -2.96
N PRO A 14 -10.80 -7.40 -3.58
CA PRO A 14 -11.16 -8.13 -4.79
C PRO A 14 -10.44 -7.59 -6.02
N ALA A 15 -9.90 -8.49 -6.86
CA ALA A 15 -9.28 -8.14 -8.14
C ALA A 15 -10.22 -7.37 -9.10
N SER A 16 -11.54 -7.51 -8.90
CA SER A 16 -12.58 -6.83 -9.67
C SER A 16 -13.00 -5.48 -9.05
N ALA A 17 -12.25 -4.96 -8.06
CA ALA A 17 -12.54 -3.66 -7.46
C ALA A 17 -12.58 -2.58 -8.55
N LYS A 18 -13.55 -1.66 -8.43
CA LYS A 18 -13.68 -0.54 -9.37
C LYS A 18 -12.56 0.49 -9.22
N ALA A 19 -11.87 0.48 -8.08
CA ALA A 19 -10.77 1.38 -7.77
C ALA A 19 -9.66 0.65 -7.00
N GLY A 20 -8.42 1.04 -7.27
CA GLY A 20 -7.22 0.61 -6.56
C GLY A 20 -6.64 1.74 -5.72
N ILE A 21 -6.16 1.43 -4.52
CA ILE A 21 -5.43 2.32 -3.63
C ILE A 21 -4.01 1.81 -3.52
N ILE A 22 -3.05 2.67 -3.84
CA ILE A 22 -1.63 2.37 -3.68
C ILE A 22 -1.12 3.09 -2.42
N GLU A 23 -0.69 2.32 -1.42
CA GLU A 23 -0.06 2.85 -0.21
C GLU A 23 1.47 2.71 -0.30
N TYR A 24 2.18 3.84 -0.27
CA TYR A 24 3.62 3.87 -0.06
C TYR A 24 3.91 4.18 1.40
N GLY A 25 4.64 3.30 2.09
CA GLY A 25 4.97 3.47 3.50
C GLY A 25 6.42 3.09 3.81
N ASP A 26 7.09 3.93 4.61
CA ASP A 26 8.39 3.61 5.18
C ASP A 26 8.21 2.95 6.57
N PHE A 27 8.99 1.91 6.86
CA PHE A 27 8.91 1.22 8.16
C PHE A 27 9.30 2.12 9.35
N GLN A 28 10.17 3.09 9.13
CA GLN A 28 10.71 3.98 10.15
C GLN A 28 9.84 5.22 10.37
N CYS A 29 8.89 5.51 9.47
CA CYS A 29 8.00 6.65 9.61
C CYS A 29 6.94 6.40 10.70
N PRO A 30 6.86 7.22 11.77
CA PRO A 30 5.90 7.02 12.86
C PRO A 30 4.44 7.23 12.44
N LEU A 31 4.19 8.00 11.37
CA LEU A 31 2.84 8.24 10.86
C LEU A 31 2.29 7.08 10.02
N ARG A 32 3.15 6.14 9.59
CA ARG A 32 2.78 5.00 8.74
C ARG A 32 1.72 4.12 9.41
N VAL A 33 1.77 3.96 10.73
CA VAL A 33 0.78 3.18 11.49
C VAL A 33 -0.63 3.77 11.36
N GLN A 34 -0.75 5.09 11.37
CA GLN A 34 -2.05 5.77 11.27
C GLN A 34 -2.64 5.62 9.86
N ALA A 35 -1.83 5.83 8.82
CA ALA A 35 -2.25 5.64 7.44
C ALA A 35 -2.68 4.19 7.17
N HIS A 36 -1.88 3.22 7.63
CA HIS A 36 -2.19 1.80 7.52
C HIS A 36 -3.49 1.43 8.22
N ALA A 37 -3.70 1.94 9.44
CA ALA A 37 -4.93 1.69 10.21
C ALA A 37 -6.16 2.28 9.49
N ALA A 38 -6.08 3.52 9.01
CA ALA A 38 -7.19 4.15 8.30
C ALA A 38 -7.62 3.35 7.06
N LEU A 39 -6.66 2.82 6.30
CA LEU A 39 -6.93 1.96 5.15
C LEU A 39 -7.56 0.63 5.59
N ASN A 40 -7.03 -0.04 6.61
CA ASN A 40 -7.61 -1.29 7.10
C ASN A 40 -9.07 -1.14 7.56
N TYR A 41 -9.43 0.00 8.17
CA TYR A 41 -10.81 0.24 8.59
C TYR A 41 -11.72 0.71 7.46
N GLY A 42 -11.22 1.52 6.50
CA GLY A 42 -12.02 2.10 5.43
C GLY A 42 -12.23 1.18 4.22
N LEU A 43 -11.25 0.32 3.92
CA LEU A 43 -11.28 -0.55 2.73
C LEU A 43 -12.51 -1.45 2.64
N PRO A 44 -12.95 -2.14 3.71
CA PRO A 44 -14.12 -3.01 3.65
C PRO A 44 -15.40 -2.29 3.19
N PHE A 45 -15.53 -0.99 3.50
CA PHE A 45 -16.69 -0.18 3.13
C PHE A 45 -16.57 0.44 1.74
N SER A 46 -15.35 0.65 1.25
CA SER A 46 -15.09 1.25 -0.07
C SER A 46 -15.21 0.27 -1.23
N GLY A 47 -15.03 -1.04 -0.97
CA GLY A 47 -14.92 -2.05 -2.01
C GLY A 47 -13.67 -1.88 -2.90
N ALA A 48 -12.71 -1.04 -2.50
CA ALA A 48 -11.46 -0.83 -3.20
C ALA A 48 -10.46 -1.96 -2.91
N GLN A 49 -9.57 -2.19 -3.87
CA GLN A 49 -8.40 -3.04 -3.68
C GLN A 49 -7.24 -2.16 -3.22
N ARG A 50 -6.48 -2.62 -2.22
CA ARG A 50 -5.26 -1.96 -1.75
C ARG A 50 -4.03 -2.73 -2.19
N GLU A 51 -2.99 -2.01 -2.55
CA GLU A 51 -1.64 -2.49 -2.83
C GLU A 51 -0.65 -1.72 -1.96
N CYS A 52 0.21 -2.45 -1.23
CA CYS A 52 1.12 -1.86 -0.25
C CYS A 52 2.55 -1.97 -0.72
N HIS A 53 3.19 -0.84 -0.94
CA HIS A 53 4.60 -0.74 -1.28
C HIS A 53 5.35 -0.30 -0.03
N VAL A 54 6.27 -1.17 0.39
CA VAL A 54 7.26 -0.79 1.37
C VAL A 54 8.28 0.08 0.65
N ALA A 55 8.32 1.37 1.00
CA ALA A 55 9.49 2.19 0.73
C ALA A 55 10.58 1.72 1.71
N LEU A 56 11.42 0.77 1.29
CA LEU A 56 12.72 0.62 1.92
C LEU A 56 13.45 1.95 1.69
N HIS A 57 13.89 2.58 2.78
CA HIS A 57 14.67 3.81 2.82
C HIS A 57 15.58 3.97 1.59
N PRO A 58 15.68 5.16 0.96
CA PRO A 58 16.45 5.37 -0.27
C PRO A 58 17.94 5.21 0.03
N ARG A 59 18.43 3.99 -0.04
CA ARG A 59 19.86 3.67 -0.02
C ARG A 59 20.25 2.54 -0.98
N LEU A 60 19.39 2.23 -1.95
CA LEU A 60 19.70 1.36 -3.08
C LEU A 60 19.08 1.93 -4.37
N LEU A 61 19.57 3.12 -4.74
CA LEU A 61 19.72 3.50 -6.14
C LEU A 61 21.20 3.80 -6.36
N TYR A 62 21.99 2.72 -6.37
CA TYR A 62 23.26 2.58 -7.07
C TYR A 62 23.48 1.10 -7.36
#